data_AF-A0A4Z1CQE9-F1
#
_entry.id   AF-A0A4Z1CQE9-F1
#
_cell.length_a   1.000
_cell.length_b   1.000
_cell.length_c   1.000
_cell.angle_alpha   90.00
_cell.angle_beta   90.00
_cell.angle_gamma   90.00
#
_symmetry.space_group_name_H-M   'P 1'
#
loop_
_entity.id
_entity.type
_entity.pdbx_description
1 polymer ?
#
loop_
_entity_poly.entity_id
_entity_poly.type
_entity_poly.pdbx_seq_one_letter_code
_entity_poly.pdbx_strand_id
1 'polypeptide(L)'
;MIGCGSFARNQLHARRAIAGVQILALCDRDAGRLAETAARFGIARTYANADALPVDGGLDVVDVAPTVAAHRPLVEAAAATSLHAICQKPFAERAVIRARGDSSFHSLCHAIWMPVPSR
;
A
#
# COMPACT_ATOMS: atom_id res chain seq x y z
N MET A 1 -2.26 -4.80 -1.64
CA MET A 1 -2.07 -4.04 -0.39
C MET A 1 -0.81 -4.54 0.31
N ILE A 2 0.05 -3.63 0.76
CA ILE A 2 1.30 -3.91 1.45
C ILE A 2 1.14 -3.53 2.92
N GLY A 3 1.38 -4.48 3.82
CA GLY A 3 1.10 -4.40 5.24
C GLY A 3 -0.26 -5.02 5.59
N CYS A 4 -0.25 -5.95 6.55
CA CYS A 4 -1.41 -6.67 7.11
C CYS A 4 -1.57 -6.38 8.62
N GLY A 5 -1.08 -5.22 9.07
CA GLY A 5 -1.23 -4.76 10.46
C GLY A 5 -2.66 -4.35 10.83
N SER A 6 -2.87 -3.97 12.09
CA SER A 6 -4.22 -3.68 12.62
C SER A 6 -4.97 -2.60 11.83
N PHE A 7 -4.32 -1.50 11.46
CA PHE A 7 -4.96 -0.44 10.69
C PHE A 7 -5.16 -0.80 9.22
N ALA A 8 -4.30 -1.67 8.67
CA ALA A 8 -4.44 -2.18 7.31
C ALA A 8 -5.75 -2.97 7.14
N ARG A 9 -6.16 -3.75 8.15
CA ARG A 9 -7.44 -4.48 8.11
C ARG A 9 -8.66 -3.56 7.99
N ASN A 10 -8.62 -2.39 8.63
CA ASN A 10 -9.69 -1.39 8.49
C ASN A 10 -9.76 -0.85 7.05
N GLN A 11 -8.60 -0.60 6.44
CA GLN A 11 -8.53 -0.17 5.04
C GLN A 11 -9.02 -1.28 4.11
N LEU A 12 -8.67 -2.54 4.34
CA LEU A 12 -9.19 -3.67 3.54
C LEU A 12 -10.73 -3.72 3.55
N HIS A 13 -11.35 -3.52 4.72
CA HIS A 13 -12.82 -3.40 4.81
C HIS A 13 -13.35 -2.20 4.01
N ALA A 14 -12.73 -1.02 4.17
CA ALA A 14 -13.15 0.18 3.46
C ALA A 14 -12.99 0.04 1.94
N ARG A 15 -11.87 -0.52 1.47
CA ARG A 15 -11.59 -0.77 0.04
C ARG A 15 -12.61 -1.70 -0.58
N ARG A 16 -12.97 -2.78 0.12
CA ARG A 16 -13.97 -3.75 -0.35
C ARG A 16 -15.37 -3.15 -0.51
N ALA A 17 -15.68 -2.08 0.22
CA ALA A 17 -16.95 -1.37 0.12
C ALA A 17 -17.01 -0.39 -1.07
N ILE A 18 -15.89 -0.09 -1.72
CA ILE A 18 -15.85 0.83 -2.85
C ILE A 18 -16.20 0.07 -4.14
N ALA A 19 -17.26 0.49 -4.82
CA ALA A 19 -17.63 -0.07 -6.11
C ALA A 19 -16.49 0.11 -7.14
N GLY A 20 -16.16 -0.96 -7.86
CA GLY A 20 -15.06 -0.97 -8.84
C GLY A 20 -13.66 -1.16 -8.25
N VAL A 21 -13.51 -1.29 -6.93
CA VAL A 21 -12.23 -1.62 -6.29
C VAL A 21 -12.18 -3.10 -5.93
N GLN A 22 -11.12 -3.77 -6.36
CA GLN A 22 -10.84 -5.16 -6.02
C GLN A 22 -9.48 -5.28 -5.34
N ILE A 23 -9.42 -6.07 -4.27
CA ILE A 23 -8.19 -6.34 -3.56
C ILE A 23 -7.63 -7.65 -4.09
N LEU A 24 -6.71 -7.54 -5.04
CA LEU A 24 -6.21 -8.69 -5.79
C LEU A 24 -5.05 -9.41 -5.08
N ALA A 25 -4.31 -8.71 -4.22
CA ALA A 25 -3.12 -9.24 -3.57
C ALA A 25 -2.84 -8.63 -2.19
N LEU A 26 -2.24 -9.42 -1.30
CA LEU A 26 -1.68 -8.98 -0.02
C LEU A 26 -0.17 -9.20 0.03
N CYS A 27 0.54 -8.32 0.72
CA CYS A 27 1.97 -8.46 0.98
C CYS A 27 2.27 -8.10 2.43
N ASP A 28 2.97 -8.95 3.18
CA ASP A 28 3.52 -8.64 4.51
C ASP A 28 4.73 -9.54 4.74
N ARG A 29 5.73 -9.06 5.50
CA ARG A 29 6.92 -9.86 5.86
C ARG A 29 6.60 -10.87 6.95
N ASP A 30 5.56 -10.61 7.73
CA ASP A 30 5.07 -11.50 8.77
C ASP A 30 4.08 -12.51 8.16
N ALA A 31 4.55 -13.75 8.00
CA ALA A 31 3.78 -14.83 7.40
C ALA A 31 2.49 -15.15 8.17
N GLY A 32 2.49 -14.96 9.49
CA GLY A 32 1.32 -15.20 10.33
C GLY A 32 0.22 -14.19 10.06
N ARG A 33 0.55 -12.89 10.10
CA ARG A 33 -0.40 -11.82 9.77
C ARG A 33 -0.89 -11.91 8.33
N LEU A 34 -0.01 -12.27 7.41
CA LEU A 34 -0.34 -12.44 6.00
C LEU A 34 -1.36 -13.57 5.81
N ALA A 35 -1.10 -14.75 6.36
CA ALA A 35 -1.99 -15.90 6.26
C ALA A 35 -3.36 -15.64 6.92
N GLU A 36 -3.37 -15.06 8.14
CA GLU A 36 -4.59 -14.70 8.85
C GLU A 36 -5.45 -13.72 8.01
N THR A 37 -4.82 -12.67 7.48
CA THR A 37 -5.53 -11.64 6.72
C THR A 37 -5.99 -12.17 5.36
N ALA A 38 -5.17 -12.98 4.67
CA ALA A 38 -5.54 -13.63 3.42
C ALA A 38 -6.77 -14.53 3.60
N ALA A 39 -6.78 -15.38 4.63
CA ALA A 39 -7.92 -16.23 4.95
C ALA A 39 -9.17 -15.42 5.28
N ARG A 40 -9.04 -14.38 6.12
CA ARG A 40 -10.15 -13.53 6.55
C ARG A 40 -10.81 -12.78 5.39
N PHE A 41 -10.03 -12.30 4.43
CA PHE A 41 -10.55 -11.51 3.31
C PHE A 41 -10.78 -12.33 2.03
N GLY A 42 -10.36 -13.59 2.00
CA GLY A 42 -10.47 -14.48 0.84
C GLY A 42 -9.53 -14.10 -0.31
N ILE A 43 -8.32 -13.64 0.01
CA ILE A 43 -7.34 -13.18 -0.98
C ILE A 43 -6.28 -14.26 -1.19
N ALA A 44 -6.25 -14.85 -2.40
CA ALA A 44 -5.36 -15.96 -2.72
C ALA A 44 -3.92 -15.51 -3.01
N ARG A 45 -3.72 -14.39 -3.71
CA ARG A 45 -2.38 -13.90 -4.06
C ARG A 45 -1.74 -13.25 -2.85
N THR A 46 -0.68 -13.85 -2.36
CA THR A 46 0.05 -13.38 -1.18
C THR A 46 1.55 -13.35 -1.47
N TYR A 47 2.24 -12.34 -0.92
CA TYR A 47 3.67 -12.12 -1.15
C TYR A 47 4.39 -11.79 0.15
N ALA A 48 5.61 -12.31 0.32
CA ALA A 48 6.48 -11.93 1.43
C ALA A 48 7.33 -10.67 1.12
N ASN A 49 7.47 -10.33 -0.17
CA ASN A 49 8.22 -9.17 -0.65
C ASN A 49 7.37 -8.36 -1.66
N ALA A 50 7.39 -7.03 -1.50
CA ALA A 50 6.69 -6.10 -2.38
C ALA A 50 7.28 -6.05 -3.79
N ASP A 51 8.56 -6.37 -3.97
CA ASP A 51 9.22 -6.39 -5.29
C ASP A 51 8.60 -7.41 -6.26
N ALA A 52 7.88 -8.41 -5.73
CA ALA A 52 7.19 -9.41 -6.53
C ALA A 52 5.84 -8.90 -7.08
N LEU A 53 5.25 -7.85 -6.50
CA LEU A 53 3.92 -7.36 -6.88
C LEU A 53 3.85 -6.87 -8.34
N PRO A 54 4.82 -6.09 -8.86
CA PRO A 54 4.77 -5.63 -10.24
C PRO A 54 5.03 -6.75 -11.25
N VAL A 55 5.77 -7.79 -10.87
CA VAL A 55 6.20 -8.89 -11.77
C VAL A 55 5.00 -9.73 -12.22
N ASP A 56 4.11 -10.07 -11.29
CA ASP A 56 2.92 -10.87 -11.60
C ASP A 56 1.83 -10.07 -12.33
N GLY A 57 1.94 -8.74 -12.35
CA GLY A 57 1.04 -7.85 -13.08
C GLY A 57 -0.42 -7.89 -12.62
N GLY A 58 -1.27 -7.21 -13.41
CA GLY A 58 -2.71 -7.10 -13.18
C GLY A 58 -3.09 -6.24 -11.97
N LEU A 59 -2.21 -5.32 -11.55
CA LEU A 59 -2.46 -4.38 -10.46
C LEU A 59 -2.40 -2.96 -11.03
N ASP A 60 -3.32 -2.09 -10.61
CA ASP A 60 -3.32 -0.67 -10.99
C ASP A 60 -2.74 0.22 -9.89
N VAL A 61 -2.93 -0.18 -8.62
CA VAL A 61 -2.61 0.61 -7.43
C VAL A 61 -2.03 -0.27 -6.33
N VAL A 62 -1.01 0.23 -5.62
CA VAL A 62 -0.53 -0.34 -4.36
C VAL A 62 -0.97 0.53 -3.18
N ASP A 63 -1.61 -0.08 -2.20
CA ASP A 63 -1.94 0.55 -0.90
C ASP A 63 -0.86 0.19 0.12
N VAL A 64 -0.05 1.18 0.52
CA VAL A 64 1.10 1.06 1.42
C VAL A 64 0.68 1.42 2.84
N ALA A 65 0.41 0.40 3.65
CA ALA A 65 0.04 0.50 5.06
C ALA A 65 0.97 -0.20 6.09
N PRO A 66 2.30 -0.41 5.88
CA PRO A 66 3.21 -0.79 6.96
C PRO A 66 3.55 0.38 7.91
N THR A 67 4.64 0.26 8.67
CA THR A 67 5.19 1.36 9.47
C THR A 67 5.84 2.43 8.59
N VAL A 68 5.88 3.68 9.08
CA VAL A 68 6.38 4.85 8.33
C VAL A 68 7.79 4.68 7.75
N ALA A 69 8.68 3.97 8.45
CA ALA A 69 10.03 3.68 7.98
C ALA A 69 10.06 2.94 6.63
N ALA A 70 9.01 2.17 6.33
CA ALA A 70 8.90 1.42 5.08
C ALA A 70 8.25 2.22 3.93
N HIS A 71 7.61 3.36 4.22
CA HIS A 71 6.83 4.08 3.21
C HIS A 71 7.68 4.55 2.03
N ARG A 72 8.79 5.24 2.31
CA ARG A 72 9.65 5.80 1.27
C ARG A 72 10.15 4.76 0.26
N PRO A 73 10.84 3.67 0.67
CA PRO A 73 11.33 2.69 -0.31
C PRO A 73 10.20 2.02 -1.08
N LEU A 74 9.04 1.77 -0.46
CA LEU A 74 7.89 1.15 -1.15
C LEU A 74 7.21 2.08 -2.16
N VAL A 75 7.07 3.36 -1.82
CA VAL A 75 6.51 4.37 -2.73
C VAL A 75 7.49 4.65 -3.88
N GLU A 76 8.79 4.74 -3.61
CA GLU A 76 9.81 4.89 -4.66
C GLU A 76 9.82 3.67 -5.59
N ALA A 77 9.71 2.45 -5.07
CA ALA A 77 9.60 1.23 -5.87
C ALA A 77 8.33 1.21 -6.73
N ALA A 78 7.17 1.60 -6.18
CA ALA A 78 5.94 1.70 -6.95
C ALA A 78 6.07 2.73 -8.08
N ALA A 79 6.66 3.90 -7.80
CA ALA A 79 6.86 4.95 -8.79
C ALA A 79 7.86 4.60 -9.91
N ALA A 80 8.73 3.62 -9.69
CA ALA A 80 9.59 3.05 -10.72
C ALA A 80 8.86 2.07 -11.67
N THR A 81 7.57 1.82 -11.42
CA THR A 81 6.70 0.96 -12.21
C THR A 81 5.50 1.75 -12.74
N SER A 82 4.57 1.09 -13.44
CA SER A 82 3.30 1.69 -13.83
C SER A 82 2.25 1.75 -12.69
N LEU A 83 2.59 1.29 -11.48
CA LEU A 83 1.65 1.24 -10.36
C LEU A 83 1.50 2.61 -9.68
N HIS A 84 0.26 3.03 -9.47
CA HIS A 84 -0.02 4.17 -8.60
C HIS A 84 0.16 3.77 -7.12
N ALA A 85 0.48 4.73 -6.26
CA ALA A 85 0.69 4.48 -4.84
C ALA A 85 -0.30 5.25 -3.97
N ILE A 86 -0.94 4.56 -3.04
CA ILE A 86 -1.61 5.14 -1.88
C ILE A 86 -0.72 4.86 -0.67
N CYS A 87 -0.44 5.87 0.15
CA CYS A 87 0.47 5.73 1.29
C CYS A 87 -0.21 6.13 2.58
N GLN A 88 -0.08 5.29 3.61
CA GLN A 88 -0.63 5.59 4.91
C GLN A 88 0.06 6.77 5.59
N LYS A 89 -0.69 7.45 6.45
CA LYS A 89 -0.14 8.48 7.32
C LYS A 89 0.57 7.85 8.52
N PRO A 90 1.60 8.52 9.08
CA PRO A 90 2.28 9.68 8.51
C PRO A 90 3.04 9.31 7.23
N PHE A 91 3.03 10.19 6.23
CA PHE A 91 3.58 9.88 4.90
C PHE A 91 5.08 9.57 4.94
N ALA A 92 5.83 10.34 5.72
CA ALA A 92 7.25 10.15 5.97
C ALA A 92 7.58 10.56 7.42
N GLU A 93 8.71 10.08 7.94
CA GLU A 93 9.20 10.44 9.27
C GLU A 93 9.57 11.93 9.37
N ARG A 94 9.93 12.53 8.24
CA ARG A 94 10.32 13.94 8.12
C ARG A 94 10.04 14.45 6.71
N ALA A 95 9.70 15.73 6.60
CA ALA A 95 9.66 16.42 5.32
C ALA A 95 11.06 16.90 4.94
N VAL A 96 11.45 16.71 3.68
CA VAL A 96 12.66 17.29 3.09
C VAL A 96 12.28 17.91 1.77
N ILE A 97 12.51 19.22 1.61
CA ILE A 97 12.29 19.93 0.35
C ILE A 97 13.62 19.94 -0.40
N ARG A 98 13.65 19.34 -1.60
CA ARG A 98 14.81 19.36 -2.49
C ARG A 98 14.33 19.66 -3.90
N ALA A 99 14.94 20.65 -4.55
CA ALA A 99 14.73 20.87 -5.98
C ALA A 99 15.21 19.62 -6.74
N ARG A 100 14.29 18.96 -7.46
CA ARG A 100 14.63 17.89 -8.40
C ARG A 100 14.57 18.46 -9.82
N GLY A 101 15.60 18.21 -10.61
CA GLY A 101 15.71 18.65 -12.01
C GLY A 101 15.28 17.61 -13.03
N ASP A 102 14.35 16.71 -12.70
CA ASP A 102 13.96 15.60 -13.58
C ASP A 102 12.44 15.60 -13.82
N SER A 103 12.06 15.54 -15.09
CA SER A 103 10.69 15.68 -15.61
C SER A 103 9.93 14.34 -15.73
N SER A 104 10.54 13.23 -15.33
CA SER A 104 10.07 11.88 -15.65
C SER A 104 9.10 11.23 -14.63
N PHE A 105 8.66 11.95 -13.59
CA PHE A 105 7.82 11.36 -12.53
C PHE A 105 6.32 11.42 -12.87
N HIS A 106 5.73 10.29 -13.29
CA HIS A 106 4.28 10.17 -13.59
C HIS A 106 3.47 9.48 -12.48
N SER A 107 4.03 9.30 -11.27
CA SER A 107 3.35 8.62 -10.17
C SER A 107 2.65 9.59 -9.22
N LEU A 108 1.33 9.45 -9.07
CA LEU A 108 0.53 10.15 -8.07
C LEU A 108 0.57 9.35 -6.77
N CYS A 109 1.09 9.96 -5.70
CA CYS A 109 1.06 9.38 -4.37
C CYS A 109 0.08 10.16 -3.48
N HIS A 110 -0.97 9.48 -3.02
CA HIS A 110 -2.00 10.09 -2.17
C HIS A 110 -1.91 9.58 -0.73
N ALA A 111 -1.92 10.49 0.23
CA ALA A 111 -2.02 10.16 1.65
C ALA A 111 -3.49 10.22 2.10
N ILE A 112 -4.00 9.14 2.69
CA ILE A 112 -5.41 9.06 3.08
C ILE A 112 -5.62 9.63 4.48
N TRP A 113 -6.43 10.67 4.56
CA TRP A 113 -7.00 11.19 5.80
C TRP A 113 -8.44 10.66 5.94
N MET A 114 -8.66 9.74 6.89
CA MET A 114 -10.01 9.38 7.32
C MET A 114 -10.24 9.98 8.71
N PRO A 115 -11.35 10.71 8.95
CA PRO A 115 -11.72 11.10 10.29
C PRO A 115 -11.95 9.82 11.10
N VAL A 116 -11.16 9.63 12.16
CA VAL A 116 -11.44 8.60 13.16
C VAL A 116 -12.67 9.11 13.91
N PRO A 117 -13.81 8.40 13.91
CA PRO A 117 -14.95 8.82 14.70
C PRO A 117 -14.50 8.95 16.16
N SER A 118 -14.75 10.11 16.77
CA SER A 118 -14.64 10.26 18.23
C SER A 118 -15.53 9.21 18.88
N ARG A 119 -14.98 8.46 19.82
CA ARG A 119 -15.72 7.48 20.62
C ARG A 119 -16.94 8.10 21.30
#